data_AF-A0A5E4UAF9-F1
#
_entry.id   AF-A0A5E4UAF9-F1
#
_cell.length_a   1.000
_cell.length_b   1.000
_cell.length_c   1.000
_cell.angle_alpha   90.00
_cell.angle_beta   90.00
_cell.angle_gamma   90.00
#
_symmetry.space_group_name_H-M   'P 1'
#
loop_
_entity.id
_entity.type
_entity.pdbx_description
1 polymer ?
#
loop_
_entity_poly.entity_id
_entity_poly.type
_entity_poly.pdbx_seq_one_letter_code
_entity_poly.pdbx_strand_id
1 'polypeptide(L)'
;MKTLIKLELKESDGKVELKFDTGSGAPLNSENLTKIINILGNLRQQFKPSVSEVPPKIGDQVPSVIAPFWQVSPEPLVGGALIQFRHPAFGWLGFGVPNDSLKHLAEGLARIIPVVDEAERSRSMN
;
A
#
# COMPACT_ATOMS: atom_id res chain seq x y z
N MET A 1 -26.86 -19.00 -11.56
CA MET A 1 -25.53 -18.38 -11.37
C MET A 1 -25.73 -16.87 -11.29
N LYS A 2 -25.24 -16.18 -10.25
CA LYS A 2 -25.37 -14.72 -10.12
C LYS A 2 -24.00 -14.10 -10.35
N THR A 3 -23.84 -13.35 -11.44
CA THR A 3 -22.63 -12.57 -11.69
C THR A 3 -22.64 -11.38 -10.73
N LEU A 4 -21.64 -11.31 -9.85
CA LEU A 4 -21.51 -10.22 -8.88
C LEU A 4 -20.71 -9.05 -9.46
N ILE A 5 -19.69 -9.33 -10.28
CA ILE A 5 -18.82 -8.35 -10.95
C ILE A 5 -18.34 -8.95 -12.28
N LYS A 6 -18.36 -8.16 -13.37
CA LYS A 6 -17.64 -8.48 -14.61
C LYS A 6 -16.59 -7.40 -14.89
N LEU A 7 -15.34 -7.84 -14.99
CA LEU A 7 -14.19 -7.01 -15.37
C LEU A 7 -13.71 -7.50 -16.74
N GLU A 8 -13.79 -6.63 -17.76
CA GLU A 8 -13.13 -6.89 -19.04
C GLU A 8 -12.00 -5.88 -19.20
N LEU A 9 -10.78 -6.41 -19.26
CA LEU A 9 -9.60 -5.62 -19.58
C LEU A 9 -9.35 -5.75 -21.08
N LYS A 10 -9.38 -4.64 -21.80
CA LYS A 10 -8.98 -4.58 -23.21
C LYS A 10 -7.78 -3.67 -23.33
N GLU A 11 -6.69 -4.20 -23.87
CA GLU A 11 -5.53 -3.40 -24.22
C GLU A 11 -5.59 -3.10 -25.72
N SER A 12 -5.55 -1.82 -26.09
CA SER A 12 -5.48 -1.38 -27.48
C SER A 12 -4.62 -0.12 -27.55
N ASP A 13 -3.57 -0.13 -28.37
CA ASP A 13 -2.70 1.04 -28.59
C ASP A 13 -2.06 1.60 -27.29
N GLY A 14 -1.62 0.70 -26.40
CA GLY A 14 -0.99 1.07 -25.12
C GLY A 14 -1.96 1.68 -24.10
N LYS A 15 -3.26 1.74 -24.42
CA LYS A 15 -4.31 2.12 -23.48
C LYS A 15 -4.99 0.87 -22.94
N VAL A 16 -5.03 0.79 -21.62
CA VAL A 16 -5.78 -0.23 -20.89
C VAL A 16 -7.18 0.32 -20.65
N GLU A 17 -8.18 -0.24 -21.34
CA GLU A 17 -9.59 0.02 -21.08
C GLU A 17 -10.13 -1.05 -20.13
N LEU A 18 -10.59 -0.63 -18.95
CA LEU A 18 -11.32 -1.49 -18.02
C LEU A 18 -12.81 -1.25 -18.21
N LYS A 19 -13.54 -2.23 -18.75
CA LYS A 19 -15.01 -2.24 -18.67
C LYS A 19 -15.41 -2.91 -17.37
N PHE A 20 -16.11 -2.15 -16.54
CA PHE A 20 -16.66 -2.59 -15.28
C PHE A 20 -18.18 -2.61 -15.39
N ASP A 21 -18.78 -3.79 -15.27
CA ASP A 21 -20.23 -3.95 -15.29
C ASP A 21 -20.70 -4.52 -13.94
N THR A 22 -21.43 -3.69 -13.20
CA THR A 22 -22.16 -4.08 -11.97
C THR A 22 -23.52 -4.69 -12.27
N GLY A 23 -23.90 -4.82 -13.55
CA GLY A 23 -25.26 -5.11 -14.00
C GLY A 23 -26.19 -3.89 -13.95
N SER A 24 -25.72 -2.73 -13.48
CA SER A 24 -26.53 -1.51 -13.30
C SER A 24 -26.18 -0.36 -14.25
N GLY A 25 -25.16 -0.53 -15.11
CA GLY A 25 -24.75 0.49 -16.10
C GLY A 25 -24.18 1.79 -15.50
N ALA A 26 -23.85 1.83 -14.20
CA ALA A 26 -23.32 3.02 -13.55
C ALA A 26 -21.87 3.29 -14.00
N PRO A 27 -21.50 4.55 -14.29
CA PRO A 27 -20.14 4.90 -14.69
C PRO A 27 -19.15 4.64 -13.55
N LEU A 28 -17.95 4.16 -13.90
CA LEU A 28 -16.85 3.99 -12.96
C LEU A 28 -16.31 5.37 -12.58
N ASN A 29 -16.47 5.75 -11.32
CA ASN A 29 -15.89 6.97 -10.73
C ASN A 29 -14.90 6.61 -9.61
N SER A 30 -14.19 7.60 -9.08
CA SER A 30 -13.16 7.40 -8.04
C SER A 30 -13.72 6.76 -6.76
N GLU A 31 -14.92 7.12 -6.35
CA GLU A 31 -15.56 6.60 -5.14
C GLU A 31 -15.90 5.10 -5.31
N ASN A 32 -16.55 4.75 -6.42
CA ASN A 32 -16.92 3.37 -6.72
C ASN A 32 -15.68 2.51 -6.97
N LEU A 33 -14.65 3.04 -7.63
CA LEU A 33 -13.37 2.36 -7.80
C LEU A 33 -12.70 2.07 -6.45
N THR A 34 -12.71 3.02 -5.51
CA THR A 34 -12.17 2.82 -4.16
C THR A 34 -12.93 1.71 -3.43
N LYS A 35 -14.26 1.67 -3.52
CA LYS A 35 -15.07 0.59 -2.94
C LYS A 35 -14.71 -0.78 -3.53
N ILE A 36 -14.51 -0.85 -4.85
CA ILE A 36 -14.11 -2.09 -5.54
C ILE A 36 -12.73 -2.55 -5.05
N ILE A 37 -11.75 -1.65 -4.99
CA ILE A 37 -10.40 -1.95 -4.49
C ILE A 37 -10.48 -2.52 -3.07
N ASN A 38 -11.28 -1.92 -2.20
CA ASN A 38 -11.46 -2.39 -0.82
C ASN A 38 -12.09 -3.79 -0.76
N ILE A 39 -13.13 -4.05 -1.58
CA ILE A 39 -13.75 -5.39 -1.66
C ILE A 39 -12.74 -6.43 -2.15
N LEU A 40 -11.99 -6.12 -3.21
CA LEU A 40 -10.98 -7.01 -3.76
C LEU A 40 -9.83 -7.25 -2.77
N GLY A 41 -9.41 -6.23 -2.03
CA GLY A 41 -8.42 -6.35 -0.96
C GLY A 41 -8.89 -7.28 0.15
N ASN A 42 -10.14 -7.12 0.62
CA ASN A 42 -10.73 -8.01 1.63
C ASN A 42 -10.90 -9.45 1.12
N LEU A 43 -11.21 -9.63 -0.16
CA LEU A 43 -11.26 -10.97 -0.77
C LEU A 43 -9.86 -11.58 -0.86
N ARG A 44 -8.86 -10.81 -1.29
CA ARG A 44 -7.46 -11.26 -1.42
C ARG A 44 -6.88 -11.74 -0.09
N GLN A 45 -7.27 -11.13 1.03
CA GLN A 45 -6.88 -11.54 2.38
C GLN A 45 -7.39 -12.95 2.75
N GLN A 46 -8.47 -13.42 2.13
CA GLN A 46 -9.05 -14.74 2.41
C GLN A 46 -8.37 -15.87 1.61
N PHE A 47 -7.60 -15.54 0.57
CA PHE A 47 -7.00 -16.53 -0.32
C PHE A 47 -5.70 -17.10 0.26
N LYS A 48 -5.47 -18.39 0.01
CA LYS A 48 -4.20 -19.07 0.29
C LYS A 48 -3.40 -19.34 -1.00
N PRO A 49 -2.08 -19.10 -1.00
CA PRO A 49 -1.33 -18.48 0.09
C PRO A 49 -1.75 -17.01 0.28
N SER A 50 -1.63 -16.54 1.51
CA SER A 50 -1.64 -15.11 1.84
C SER A 50 -0.60 -14.38 0.96
N VAL A 51 -0.58 -13.05 1.00
CA VAL A 51 0.59 -12.32 0.47
C VAL A 51 1.85 -12.94 1.10
N SER A 52 2.91 -13.16 0.29
CA SER A 52 4.11 -13.86 0.74
C SER A 52 4.58 -13.35 2.10
N GLU A 53 4.67 -14.25 3.08
CA GLU A 53 5.15 -13.95 4.42
C GLU A 53 6.68 -13.81 4.46
N VAL A 54 7.36 -14.26 3.41
CA VAL A 54 8.81 -14.10 3.28
C VAL A 54 9.11 -12.66 2.88
N PRO A 55 9.90 -11.91 3.67
CA PRO A 55 10.33 -10.57 3.31
C PRO A 55 11.10 -10.56 1.97
N PRO A 56 10.97 -9.49 1.17
CA PRO A 56 11.79 -9.31 -0.02
C PRO A 56 13.28 -9.41 0.31
N LYS A 57 14.06 -10.08 -0.55
CA LYS A 57 15.51 -10.21 -0.44
C LYS A 57 16.21 -8.98 -1.01
N ILE A 58 17.49 -8.82 -0.66
CA ILE A 58 18.36 -7.81 -1.29
C ILE A 58 18.38 -8.06 -2.80
N GLY A 59 18.02 -7.03 -3.58
CA GLY A 59 17.93 -7.08 -5.04
C GLY A 59 16.51 -7.32 -5.57
N ASP A 60 15.55 -7.72 -4.74
CA ASP A 60 14.15 -7.81 -5.14
C ASP A 60 13.61 -6.39 -5.40
N GLN A 61 13.02 -6.19 -6.58
CA GLN A 61 12.36 -4.92 -6.91
C GLN A 61 10.94 -4.93 -6.36
N VAL A 62 10.75 -4.20 -5.26
CA VAL A 62 9.41 -3.90 -4.75
C VAL A 62 9.02 -2.50 -5.22
N PRO A 63 7.90 -2.35 -5.99
CA PRO A 63 7.42 -1.04 -6.38
C PRO A 63 7.27 -0.13 -5.16
N SER A 64 7.93 1.03 -5.21
CA SER A 64 8.05 1.93 -4.07
C SER A 64 7.43 3.29 -4.40
N VAL A 65 6.66 3.84 -3.47
CA VAL A 65 6.18 5.23 -3.57
C VAL A 65 7.28 6.15 -3.09
N ILE A 66 7.68 7.10 -3.94
CA ILE A 66 8.71 8.08 -3.59
C ILE A 66 8.09 9.25 -2.84
N ALA A 67 8.72 9.65 -1.73
CA ALA A 67 8.31 10.77 -0.86
C ALA A 67 6.81 10.74 -0.47
N PRO A 68 6.30 9.64 0.13
CA PRO A 68 4.91 9.58 0.54
C PRO A 68 4.62 10.58 1.66
N PHE A 69 3.43 11.19 1.65
CA PHE A 69 2.91 11.86 2.84
C PHE A 69 2.67 10.83 3.94
N TRP A 70 3.01 11.17 5.18
CA TRP A 70 2.84 10.29 6.32
C TRP A 70 2.36 11.04 7.55
N GLN A 71 1.71 10.32 8.46
CA GLN A 71 1.26 10.82 9.76
C GLN A 71 1.37 9.72 10.81
N VAL A 72 1.65 10.10 12.06
CA VAL A 72 1.64 9.19 13.22
C VAL A 72 0.79 9.80 14.33
N SER A 73 -0.06 9.00 14.96
CA SER A 73 -0.88 9.39 16.12
C SER A 73 -0.96 8.25 17.13
N PRO A 74 -1.25 8.54 18.42
CA PRO A 74 -1.58 7.49 19.39
C PRO A 74 -2.80 6.66 18.94
N GLU A 75 -2.80 5.36 19.20
CA GLU A 75 -3.91 4.45 18.92
C GLU A 75 -4.24 3.62 20.18
N PRO A 76 -5.25 4.04 20.96
CA PRO A 76 -5.62 3.39 22.21
C PRO A 76 -6.05 1.93 22.04
N LEU A 77 -6.70 1.56 20.94
CA LEU A 77 -7.23 0.20 20.74
C LEU A 77 -6.12 -0.85 20.64
N VAL A 78 -4.96 -0.47 20.08
CA VAL A 78 -3.78 -1.35 20.02
C VAL A 78 -2.78 -1.08 21.14
N GLY A 79 -3.06 -0.10 22.01
CA GLY A 79 -2.13 0.34 23.06
C GLY A 79 -0.79 0.83 22.50
N GLY A 80 -0.81 1.54 21.36
CA GLY A 80 0.39 1.91 20.61
C GLY A 80 0.18 3.13 19.72
N ALA A 81 0.62 3.05 18.47
CA ALA A 81 0.47 4.14 17.50
C ALA A 81 -0.19 3.66 16.20
N LEU A 82 -0.92 4.56 15.56
CA LEU A 82 -1.36 4.44 14.19
C LEU A 82 -0.36 5.17 13.29
N ILE A 83 0.28 4.44 12.37
CA ILE A 83 1.17 4.99 11.35
C ILE A 83 0.44 4.95 10.02
N GLN A 84 0.40 6.09 9.32
CA GLN A 84 -0.31 6.20 8.05
C GLN A 84 0.61 6.70 6.95
N PHE A 85 0.53 6.06 5.78
CA PHE A 85 1.20 6.51 4.56
C PHE A 85 0.18 6.72 3.45
N ARG A 86 0.32 7.80 2.68
CA ARG A 86 -0.54 8.06 1.53
C ARG A 86 0.02 7.40 0.27
N HIS A 87 -0.65 6.36 -0.21
CA HIS A 87 -0.37 5.71 -1.48
C HIS A 87 -1.15 6.38 -2.64
N PRO A 88 -0.54 6.70 -3.79
CA PRO A 88 -1.22 7.36 -4.90
C PRO A 88 -2.44 6.60 -5.43
N ALA A 89 -2.38 5.26 -5.46
CA ALA A 89 -3.46 4.42 -5.96
C ALA A 89 -4.49 4.00 -4.90
N PHE A 90 -4.13 4.03 -3.61
CA PHE A 90 -4.94 3.43 -2.54
C PHE A 90 -5.38 4.42 -1.45
N GLY A 91 -4.93 5.67 -1.51
CA GLY A 91 -5.21 6.66 -0.48
C GLY A 91 -4.39 6.41 0.79
N TRP A 92 -4.95 6.75 1.95
CA TRP A 92 -4.28 6.58 3.24
C TRP A 92 -4.33 5.11 3.69
N LEU A 93 -3.15 4.52 3.89
CA LEU A 93 -2.98 3.18 4.42
C LEU A 93 -2.50 3.27 5.87
N GLY A 94 -3.28 2.71 6.80
CA GLY A 94 -3.01 2.77 8.23
C GLY A 94 -2.53 1.44 8.81
N PHE A 95 -1.54 1.52 9.69
CA PHE A 95 -0.93 0.39 10.38
C PHE A 95 -0.97 0.66 11.88
N GLY A 96 -1.77 -0.12 12.60
CA GLY A 96 -1.76 -0.13 14.06
C GLY A 96 -0.55 -0.89 14.56
N VAL A 97 0.36 -0.22 15.26
CA VAL A 97 1.61 -0.79 15.76
C VAL A 97 1.58 -0.80 17.29
N PRO A 98 1.55 -1.97 17.95
CA PRO A 98 1.62 -2.08 19.40
C PRO A 98 2.92 -1.51 19.96
N ASN A 99 2.91 -1.04 21.21
CA ASN A 99 4.03 -0.31 21.83
C ASN A 99 5.40 -0.99 21.67
N ASP A 100 5.52 -2.29 21.94
CA ASP A 100 6.82 -2.96 21.86
C ASP A 100 7.33 -3.08 20.42
N SER A 101 6.43 -3.30 19.46
CA SER A 101 6.80 -3.25 18.03
C SER A 101 7.13 -1.84 17.57
N LEU A 102 6.47 -0.82 18.13
CA LEU A 102 6.74 0.58 17.84
C LEU A 102 8.15 1.00 18.28
N LYS A 103 8.60 0.54 19.46
CA LYS A 103 9.97 0.76 19.93
C LYS A 103 11.00 0.15 18.96
N HIS A 104 10.80 -1.12 18.57
CA HIS A 104 11.68 -1.78 17.61
C HIS A 104 11.70 -1.08 16.24
N LEU A 105 10.54 -0.61 15.77
CA LEU A 105 10.46 0.17 14.53
C LEU A 105 11.25 1.49 14.66
N ALA A 106 11.08 2.21 15.76
CA ALA A 106 11.79 3.46 16.01
C ALA A 106 13.32 3.24 16.05
N GLU A 107 13.78 2.17 16.70
CA GLU A 107 15.20 1.80 16.69
C GLU A 107 15.71 1.48 15.29
N GLY A 108 14.95 0.72 14.50
CA GLY A 108 15.32 0.39 13.12
C GLY A 108 15.48 1.63 12.24
N LEU A 109 14.55 2.58 12.36
CA LEU A 109 14.61 3.88 11.67
C LEU A 109 15.80 4.72 12.16
N ALA A 110 16.05 4.77 13.47
CA ALA A 110 17.18 5.51 14.02
C ALA A 110 18.53 4.97 13.55
N ARG A 111 18.65 3.64 13.36
CA ARG A 111 19.88 2.98 12.89
C ARG A 111 20.21 3.31 11.43
N ILE A 112 19.21 3.55 10.57
CA ILE A 112 19.47 3.80 9.13
C ILE A 112 19.81 5.26 8.82
N ILE A 113 19.37 6.21 9.65
CA ILE A 113 19.58 7.65 9.43
C ILE A 113 21.06 8.01 9.20
N PRO A 114 22.02 7.60 10.06
CA PRO A 114 23.43 7.94 9.85
C PRO A 114 24.01 7.40 8.54
N VAL A 115 23.58 6.20 8.12
CA VAL A 115 24.01 5.57 6.87
C VAL A 115 23.53 6.36 5.66
N VAL A 116 22.28 6.86 5.71
CA VAL A 116 21.70 7.69 4.66
C VAL A 116 22.41 9.05 4.60
N ASP A 117 22.67 9.68 5.75
CA ASP A 117 23.36 10.97 5.82
C ASP A 117 24.78 10.90 5.23
N GLU A 118 25.52 9.83 5.51
CA GLU A 118 26.87 9.61 4.96
C GLU A 118 26.84 9.42 3.44
N ALA A 119 25.86 8.66 2.93
CA ALA A 119 25.69 8.46 1.49
C ALA A 119 25.36 9.77 0.76
N GLU A 120 24.50 10.62 1.33
CA GLU A 120 24.14 11.92 0.75
C GLU A 120 25.32 12.92 0.75
N ARG A 121 26.14 12.92 1.82
CA ARG A 121 27.38 13.73 1.85
C ARG A 121 28.36 13.30 0.78
N SER A 122 28.56 11.98 0.62
CA SER A 122 29.47 11.42 -0.39
C SER A 122 29.04 11.74 -1.82
N ARG A 123 27.73 11.83 -2.08
CA ARG A 123 27.18 12.27 -3.38
C ARG A 123 27.37 13.75 -3.64
N SER A 124 27.36 14.59 -2.61
CA SER A 124 27.51 16.05 -2.73
C SER A 124 28.97 16.50 -2.97
N MET A 125 29.94 15.60 -2.79
CA MET A 125 31.37 15.87 -2.97
C MET A 125 31.94 15.41 -4.32
N ASN A 126 31.17 14.67 -5.11
CA ASN A 126 31.51 14.23 -6.47
C ASN A 126 30.73 15.04 -7.51
#